data_AF-A0A8H7J838-F1
#
_entry.id   AF-A0A8H7J838-F1
#
_cell.length_a   1.000
_cell.length_b   1.000
_cell.length_c   1.000
_cell.angle_alpha   90.00
_cell.angle_beta   90.00
_cell.angle_gamma   90.00
#
_symmetry.space_group_name_H-M   'P 1'
#
loop_
_entity.id
_entity.type
_entity.pdbx_description
1 polymer ?
#
loop_
_entity_poly.entity_id
_entity_poly.type
_entity_poly.pdbx_seq_one_letter_code
_entity_poly.pdbx_strand_id
1 'polypeptide(L)'
;METLDNTSWDVLIVGTGLQQSLLALALSRSGKKILHIDENDYYGGAEAAFSLQEAEEWAERVNSAGDRAGFESVTVTKPELAGADNAQNKLGFSRAYSLALSPQIVYARSKLLQHLVSSRVYRQLEFLAVGSWWVYAVDDEGKTSSTPSGKLLKVPNGREDVFQDHQLDFKAKRALMKFLRFITEYEEQTEVWDAHRQQPFPDFLAEQFKVPATLQGPLSALALSPSSSSQTTTEYALPRIARHLRSIGIFGAGFGAVIPKWGGLAEISQVSCRACAVGGGVYVLGKGLSSDTTEVATTEDGLKLHLKDGEAVTTKWIVGGLEAAEKTSCCRSTTVVSSALAPLFPPIAEEAPAPASAVVVFPSGSLKLDGEDEELPPVHIFIHSSDTGECPSGQCILYSFTSLSSEKGFDLLKKATNALLASVEVSPEPTVLLSLQYRQRASAGKEARLPADEQVLRFPPPPMDLAFDDVILDNVKEVWRCIAGDDAGEFLVFQDREVYDDDE
;
A
#
# COMPACT_ATOMS: atom_id res chain seq x y z
N MET A 1 33.84 -6.94 6.59
CA MET A 1 33.01 -6.09 7.47
C MET A 1 33.73 -6.03 8.80
N GLU A 2 33.85 -4.85 9.41
CA GLU A 2 34.30 -4.79 10.81
C GLU A 2 33.29 -5.52 11.69
N THR A 3 33.76 -6.23 12.71
CA THR A 3 32.89 -6.97 13.61
C THR A 3 32.01 -6.00 14.41
N LEU A 4 30.76 -6.38 14.65
CA LEU A 4 29.88 -5.63 15.56
C LEU A 4 30.13 -6.00 17.02
N ASP A 5 30.94 -7.03 17.28
CA ASP A 5 31.13 -7.56 18.63
C ASP A 5 31.75 -6.52 19.57
N ASN A 6 31.11 -6.37 20.73
CA ASN A 6 31.40 -5.39 21.77
C ASN A 6 31.42 -3.93 21.29
N THR A 7 30.55 -3.58 20.34
CA THR A 7 30.35 -2.19 19.90
C THR A 7 29.18 -1.51 20.62
N SER A 8 29.32 -0.20 20.88
CA SER A 8 28.28 0.62 21.52
C SER A 8 27.58 1.54 20.51
N TRP A 9 26.26 1.73 20.69
CA TRP A 9 25.37 2.50 19.81
C TRP A 9 24.42 3.38 20.63
N ASP A 10 23.96 4.48 20.04
CA ASP A 10 22.90 5.28 20.66
C ASP A 10 21.53 4.68 20.37
N VAL A 11 21.34 4.12 19.17
CA VAL A 11 20.07 3.54 18.72
C VAL A 11 20.32 2.28 17.92
N LEU A 12 19.63 1.20 18.27
CA LEU A 12 19.50 -0.01 17.47
C LEU A 12 18.09 -0.05 16.87
N ILE A 13 17.99 -0.05 15.54
CA ILE A 13 16.72 -0.23 14.81
C ILE A 13 16.68 -1.65 14.24
N VAL A 14 15.59 -2.37 14.49
CA VAL A 14 15.40 -3.78 14.10
C VAL A 14 14.25 -3.90 13.11
N GLY A 15 14.58 -4.42 11.93
CA GLY A 15 13.71 -4.48 10.77
C GLY A 15 13.76 -3.18 9.96
N THR A 16 13.67 -3.29 8.64
CA THR A 16 13.69 -2.18 7.68
C THR A 16 12.30 -1.92 7.09
N GLY A 17 11.25 -2.21 7.86
CA GLY A 17 9.88 -1.83 7.51
C GLY A 17 9.72 -0.32 7.37
N LEU A 18 8.56 0.12 6.88
CA LEU A 18 8.34 1.54 6.56
C LEU A 18 8.50 2.46 7.77
N GLN A 19 7.96 2.10 8.94
CA GLN A 19 8.07 2.90 10.16
C GLN A 19 9.52 2.99 10.65
N GLN A 20 10.24 1.86 10.65
CA GLN A 20 11.65 1.78 11.02
C GLN A 20 12.54 2.60 10.09
N SER A 21 12.28 2.51 8.78
CA SER A 21 12.99 3.27 7.76
C SER A 21 12.74 4.77 7.90
N LEU A 22 11.49 5.20 8.11
CA LEU A 22 11.15 6.61 8.34
C LEU A 22 11.74 7.15 9.65
N LEU A 23 11.83 6.33 10.70
CA LEU A 23 12.55 6.69 11.92
C LEU A 23 14.04 6.88 11.64
N ALA A 24 14.64 5.96 10.90
CA ALA A 24 16.04 6.07 10.49
C ALA A 24 16.29 7.36 9.70
N LEU A 25 15.37 7.74 8.81
CA LEU A 25 15.40 9.03 8.13
C LEU A 25 15.31 10.19 9.13
N ALA A 26 14.37 10.18 10.06
CA ALA A 26 14.20 11.24 11.06
C ALA A 26 15.43 11.42 11.97
N LEU A 27 16.15 10.34 12.26
CA LEU A 27 17.37 10.35 13.07
C LEU A 27 18.64 10.60 12.24
N SER A 28 18.57 10.59 10.90
CA SER A 28 19.73 10.64 10.00
C SER A 28 20.65 11.87 10.16
N ARG A 29 20.15 12.95 10.75
CA ARG A 29 20.91 14.19 10.99
C ARG A 29 21.02 14.55 12.47
N SER A 30 20.77 13.58 13.35
CA SER A 30 20.81 13.79 14.81
C SER A 30 22.21 13.71 15.41
N GLY A 31 23.21 13.26 14.64
CA GLY A 31 24.56 12.98 15.14
C GLY A 31 24.68 11.71 16.01
N LYS A 32 23.58 10.98 16.21
CA LYS A 32 23.57 9.72 16.98
C LYS A 32 24.21 8.59 16.19
N LYS A 33 24.88 7.67 16.89
CA LYS A 33 25.43 6.45 16.31
C LYS A 33 24.34 5.38 16.19
N ILE A 34 23.90 5.09 14.97
CA ILE A 34 22.74 4.22 14.70
C ILE A 34 23.19 2.90 14.06
N LEU A 35 22.76 1.77 14.62
CA LEU A 35 22.84 0.45 14.00
C LEU A 35 21.44 0.06 13.52
N HIS A 36 21.28 -0.27 12.25
CA HIS A 36 20.00 -0.68 11.66
C HIS A 36 20.16 -2.07 11.05
N ILE A 37 19.50 -3.06 11.63
CA ILE A 37 19.59 -4.46 11.20
C ILE A 37 18.27 -4.98 10.68
N ASP A 38 18.31 -5.95 9.76
CA ASP A 38 17.14 -6.71 9.33
C ASP A 38 17.50 -8.19 9.22
N GLU A 39 16.60 -9.08 9.66
CA GLU A 39 16.78 -10.51 9.49
C GLU A 39 16.65 -10.93 8.02
N ASN A 40 15.87 -10.19 7.24
CA ASN A 40 15.76 -10.39 5.81
C ASN A 40 17.04 -9.93 5.10
N ASP A 41 17.31 -10.54 3.95
CA ASP A 41 18.38 -10.12 3.03
C ASP A 41 17.94 -9.01 2.05
N TYR A 42 16.76 -8.44 2.27
CA TYR A 42 16.16 -7.36 1.49
C TYR A 42 15.60 -6.26 2.40
N TYR A 43 15.38 -5.07 1.82
CA TYR A 43 14.78 -3.93 2.52
C TYR A 43 13.25 -3.92 2.44
N GLY A 44 12.59 -3.23 3.38
CA GLY A 44 11.19 -2.83 3.28
C GLY A 44 10.20 -3.73 4.04
N GLY A 45 10.63 -4.92 4.48
CA GLY A 45 9.78 -5.84 5.22
C GLY A 45 8.48 -6.15 4.47
N ALA A 46 7.34 -5.77 5.05
CA ALA A 46 6.02 -5.96 4.42
C ALA A 46 5.78 -5.10 3.16
N GLU A 47 6.56 -4.04 2.99
CA GLU A 47 6.52 -3.13 1.84
C GLU A 47 7.56 -3.48 0.77
N ALA A 48 8.24 -4.63 0.88
CA ALA A 48 9.27 -5.03 -0.07
C ALA A 48 8.73 -5.18 -1.51
N ALA A 49 9.63 -5.03 -2.49
CA ALA A 49 9.36 -5.29 -3.88
C ALA A 49 10.46 -6.19 -4.46
N PHE A 50 10.07 -7.11 -5.35
CA PHE A 50 10.96 -8.17 -5.82
C PHE A 50 11.00 -8.30 -7.34
N SER A 51 12.16 -8.63 -7.90
CA SER A 51 12.23 -9.22 -9.23
C SER A 51 11.52 -10.58 -9.29
N LEU A 52 11.31 -11.13 -10.49
CA LEU A 52 10.61 -12.41 -10.64
C LEU A 52 11.29 -13.55 -9.86
N GLN A 53 12.63 -13.60 -9.91
CA GLN A 53 13.42 -14.62 -9.23
C GLN A 53 13.38 -14.42 -7.71
N GLU A 54 13.55 -13.19 -7.23
CA GLU A 54 13.47 -12.87 -5.80
C GLU A 54 12.09 -13.20 -5.24
N ALA A 55 11.02 -13.02 -6.01
CA ALA A 55 9.66 -13.40 -5.61
C ALA A 55 9.48 -14.91 -5.45
N GLU A 56 10.13 -15.72 -6.31
CA GLU A 56 10.14 -17.18 -6.19
C GLU A 56 10.93 -17.64 -4.97
N GLU A 57 12.14 -17.09 -4.78
CA GLU A 57 12.98 -17.37 -3.61
C GLU A 57 12.29 -16.93 -2.31
N TRP A 58 11.61 -15.78 -2.31
CA TRP A 58 10.78 -15.31 -1.20
C TRP A 58 9.63 -16.29 -0.90
N ALA A 59 8.92 -16.78 -1.92
CA ALA A 59 7.84 -17.75 -1.73
C ALA A 59 8.34 -19.07 -1.11
N GLU A 60 9.47 -19.59 -1.58
CA GLU A 60 10.10 -20.79 -1.00
C GLU A 60 10.49 -20.58 0.47
N ARG A 61 11.08 -19.42 0.79
CA ARG A 61 11.47 -19.07 2.17
C ARG A 61 10.28 -18.97 3.09
N VAL A 62 9.23 -18.25 2.71
CA VAL A 62 8.03 -18.06 3.52
C VAL A 62 7.36 -19.41 3.81
N ASN A 63 7.22 -20.26 2.80
CA ASN A 63 6.62 -21.59 2.96
C ASN A 63 7.50 -22.55 3.78
N SER A 64 8.82 -22.35 3.80
CA SER A 64 9.77 -23.17 4.56
C SER A 64 9.95 -22.72 6.02
N ALA A 65 9.74 -21.43 6.31
CA ALA A 65 10.07 -20.81 7.60
C ALA A 65 9.12 -21.21 8.76
N GLY A 66 8.02 -21.92 8.49
CA GLY A 66 6.98 -22.21 9.51
C GLY A 66 6.37 -20.92 10.07
N ASP A 67 5.80 -20.98 11.29
CA ASP A 67 5.03 -19.94 12.04
C ASP A 67 5.70 -18.54 12.25
N ARG A 68 6.64 -18.10 11.40
CA ARG A 68 7.52 -16.95 11.62
C ARG A 68 7.41 -15.81 10.61
N ALA A 69 6.48 -15.81 9.65
CA ALA A 69 6.43 -14.76 8.63
C ALA A 69 5.12 -13.96 8.63
N GLY A 70 5.23 -12.65 8.34
CA GLY A 70 4.12 -11.69 8.09
C GLY A 70 3.20 -12.11 6.94
N PHE A 71 3.62 -13.15 6.23
CA PHE A 71 3.04 -13.70 5.03
C PHE A 71 2.92 -15.21 5.19
N GLU A 72 1.89 -15.79 4.58
CA GLU A 72 1.71 -17.25 4.51
C GLU A 72 0.93 -17.64 3.26
N SER A 73 0.77 -18.95 3.04
CA SER A 73 0.06 -19.52 1.88
C SER A 73 0.56 -18.91 0.56
N VAL A 74 1.88 -18.80 0.39
CA VAL A 74 2.47 -18.14 -0.79
C VAL A 74 2.49 -19.11 -1.96
N THR A 75 1.94 -18.72 -3.10
CA THR A 75 1.90 -19.53 -4.32
C THR A 75 2.33 -18.70 -5.52
N VAL A 76 3.29 -19.21 -6.30
CA VAL A 76 3.67 -18.65 -7.60
C VAL A 76 3.12 -19.56 -8.69
N THR A 77 2.28 -19.02 -9.57
CA THR A 77 1.72 -19.73 -10.71
C THR A 77 2.18 -19.07 -12.01
N LYS A 78 2.75 -19.87 -12.93
CA LYS A 78 3.08 -19.47 -14.30
C LYS A 78 2.24 -20.32 -15.26
N PRO A 79 1.16 -19.77 -15.84
CA PRO A 79 0.31 -20.53 -16.75
C PRO A 79 1.08 -20.98 -18.00
N GLU A 80 0.84 -22.21 -18.47
CA GLU A 80 1.31 -22.66 -19.78
C GLU A 80 0.44 -22.02 -20.87
N LEU A 81 0.97 -20.99 -21.54
CA LEU A 81 0.24 -20.24 -22.56
C LEU A 81 0.36 -20.91 -23.94
N ALA A 82 -0.78 -21.14 -24.61
CA ALA A 82 -0.80 -21.58 -25.99
C ALA A 82 -0.20 -20.50 -26.91
N GLY A 83 0.70 -20.88 -27.82
CA GLY A 83 1.39 -19.92 -28.69
C GLY A 83 2.59 -19.24 -28.02
N ALA A 84 3.36 -20.01 -27.22
CA ALA A 84 4.62 -19.60 -26.59
C ALA A 84 5.73 -19.15 -27.57
N ASP A 85 5.46 -18.96 -28.86
CA ASP A 85 6.36 -18.32 -29.82
C ASP A 85 6.08 -16.82 -29.98
N ASN A 86 4.91 -16.31 -29.52
CA ASN A 86 4.62 -14.89 -29.52
C ASN A 86 5.35 -14.19 -28.37
N ALA A 87 6.23 -13.23 -28.69
CA ALA A 87 7.00 -12.47 -27.70
C ALA A 87 6.13 -11.70 -26.71
N GLN A 88 4.88 -11.36 -27.08
CA GLN A 88 3.93 -10.66 -26.23
C GLN A 88 3.37 -11.54 -25.09
N ASN A 89 3.36 -12.86 -25.26
CA ASN A 89 2.88 -13.83 -24.27
C ASN A 89 4.00 -14.39 -23.38
N LYS A 90 5.07 -13.62 -23.15
CA LYS A 90 6.22 -14.05 -22.37
C LYS A 90 6.58 -13.04 -21.30
N LEU A 91 7.00 -13.55 -20.15
CA LEU A 91 7.73 -12.75 -19.17
C LEU A 91 9.08 -12.30 -19.78
N GLY A 92 9.48 -11.08 -19.46
CA GLY A 92 10.82 -10.57 -19.73
C GLY A 92 11.85 -11.15 -18.76
N PHE A 93 13.05 -10.55 -18.76
CA PHE A 93 14.08 -10.91 -17.78
C PHE A 93 13.64 -10.58 -16.35
N SER A 94 14.02 -11.42 -15.38
CA SER A 94 13.64 -11.27 -13.97
C SER A 94 13.80 -9.84 -13.42
N ARG A 95 14.95 -9.21 -13.67
CA ARG A 95 15.29 -7.86 -13.17
C ARG A 95 14.54 -6.72 -13.85
N ALA A 96 13.76 -7.00 -14.89
CA ALA A 96 12.88 -6.02 -15.51
C ALA A 96 11.56 -5.85 -14.74
N TYR A 97 11.42 -6.54 -13.59
CA TYR A 97 10.24 -6.50 -12.75
C TYR A 97 10.58 -6.01 -11.34
N SER A 98 9.64 -5.30 -10.74
CA SER A 98 9.63 -4.92 -9.32
C SER A 98 8.23 -5.13 -8.74
N LEU A 99 8.00 -6.33 -8.19
CA LEU A 99 6.71 -6.80 -7.71
C LEU A 99 6.52 -6.43 -6.23
N ALA A 100 5.86 -5.30 -5.95
CA ALA A 100 5.54 -4.86 -4.60
C ALA A 100 4.59 -5.83 -3.86
N LEU A 101 4.88 -6.11 -2.58
CA LEU A 101 4.03 -6.95 -1.72
C LEU A 101 2.80 -6.21 -1.14
N SER A 102 2.86 -4.89 -1.03
CA SER A 102 1.78 -4.10 -0.40
C SER A 102 1.64 -2.73 -1.06
N PRO A 103 1.37 -2.65 -2.37
CA PRO A 103 1.23 -1.36 -3.03
C PRO A 103 0.06 -0.58 -2.44
N GLN A 104 0.33 0.70 -2.15
CA GLN A 104 -0.63 1.66 -1.62
C GLN A 104 -0.61 2.91 -2.48
N ILE A 105 -1.77 3.54 -2.62
CA ILE A 105 -1.82 4.89 -3.19
C ILE A 105 -1.49 5.94 -2.12
N VAL A 106 -0.84 7.02 -2.50
CA VAL A 106 -0.59 8.17 -1.63
C VAL A 106 -1.43 9.34 -2.10
N TYR A 107 -2.45 9.71 -1.32
CA TYR A 107 -3.25 10.89 -1.63
C TYR A 107 -2.39 12.16 -1.60
N ALA A 108 -2.67 13.10 -2.50
CA ALA A 108 -1.89 14.34 -2.62
C ALA A 108 -1.92 15.21 -1.35
N ARG A 109 -2.93 15.05 -0.49
CA ARG A 109 -3.00 15.68 0.84
C ARG A 109 -2.25 14.96 1.96
N SER A 110 -1.63 13.81 1.68
CA SER A 110 -0.89 13.08 2.70
C SER A 110 0.25 13.92 3.27
N LYS A 111 0.41 13.86 4.60
CA LYS A 111 1.55 14.46 5.30
C LYS A 111 2.87 13.83 4.86
N LEU A 112 2.85 12.59 4.36
CA LEU A 112 4.04 11.90 3.85
C LEU A 112 4.74 12.74 2.78
N LEU A 113 4.01 13.18 1.76
CA LEU A 113 4.59 13.95 0.66
C LEU A 113 5.22 15.25 1.16
N GLN A 114 4.60 15.91 2.14
CA GLN A 114 5.16 17.11 2.76
C GLN A 114 6.47 16.79 3.50
N HIS A 115 6.51 15.70 4.26
CA HIS A 115 7.70 15.27 4.97
C HIS A 115 8.82 14.79 4.05
N LEU A 116 8.52 14.16 2.91
CA LEU A 116 9.53 13.82 1.90
C LEU A 116 10.18 15.07 1.31
N VAL A 117 9.41 16.15 1.15
CA VAL A 117 9.91 17.45 0.71
C VAL A 117 10.75 18.11 1.80
N SER A 118 10.23 18.24 3.03
CA SER A 118 10.92 18.92 4.13
C SER A 118 12.20 18.21 4.57
N SER A 119 12.28 16.89 4.42
CA SER A 119 13.48 16.09 4.68
C SER A 119 14.43 15.98 3.48
N ARG A 120 14.11 16.62 2.35
CA ARG A 120 14.92 16.64 1.11
C ARG A 120 15.12 15.28 0.43
N VAL A 121 14.45 14.22 0.88
CA VAL A 121 14.58 12.89 0.27
C VAL A 121 13.81 12.75 -1.05
N TYR A 122 12.84 13.63 -1.31
CA TYR A 122 12.09 13.67 -2.58
C TYR A 122 12.99 13.69 -3.83
N ARG A 123 14.23 14.18 -3.72
CA ARG A 123 15.22 14.21 -4.81
C ARG A 123 15.60 12.84 -5.37
N GLN A 124 15.32 11.77 -4.62
CA GLN A 124 15.60 10.39 -5.00
C GLN A 124 14.32 9.61 -5.33
N LEU A 125 13.17 10.28 -5.35
CA LEU A 125 11.87 9.66 -5.54
C LEU A 125 11.17 10.27 -6.75
N GLU A 126 10.55 9.43 -7.55
CA GLU A 126 9.68 9.83 -8.66
C GLU A 126 8.27 9.32 -8.37
N PHE A 127 7.28 10.19 -8.55
CA PHE A 127 5.88 9.89 -8.32
C PHE A 127 5.09 10.02 -9.63
N LEU A 128 4.14 9.11 -9.83
CA LEU A 128 3.25 9.10 -10.99
C LEU A 128 1.79 9.18 -10.55
N ALA A 129 0.96 9.79 -11.38
CA ALA A 129 -0.46 9.99 -11.10
C ALA A 129 -1.25 8.68 -11.11
N VAL A 130 -2.16 8.53 -10.14
CA VAL A 130 -3.24 7.54 -10.15
C VAL A 130 -4.45 8.20 -10.78
N GLY A 131 -4.83 7.76 -11.98
CA GLY A 131 -5.77 8.49 -12.83
C GLY A 131 -7.23 8.20 -12.54
N SER A 132 -7.70 7.04 -12.99
CA SER A 132 -9.13 6.71 -13.02
C SER A 132 -9.51 5.62 -12.03
N TRP A 133 -10.69 5.80 -11.44
CA TRP A 133 -11.39 4.79 -10.68
C TRP A 133 -12.47 4.15 -11.56
N TRP A 134 -12.62 2.83 -11.45
CA TRP A 134 -13.58 2.05 -12.18
C TRP A 134 -14.34 1.14 -11.22
N VAL A 135 -15.62 0.93 -11.48
CA VAL A 135 -16.46 0.00 -10.73
C VAL A 135 -17.01 -1.05 -11.69
N TYR A 136 -16.86 -2.31 -11.31
CA TYR A 136 -17.48 -3.42 -12.04
C TYR A 136 -18.99 -3.47 -11.76
N ALA A 137 -19.78 -3.46 -12.84
CA ALA A 137 -21.22 -3.61 -12.82
C ALA A 137 -21.62 -4.89 -13.57
N VAL A 138 -22.44 -5.71 -12.93
CA VAL A 138 -22.99 -6.93 -13.54
C VAL A 138 -24.07 -6.55 -14.55
N ASP A 139 -24.07 -7.16 -15.74
CA ASP A 139 -25.16 -6.98 -16.69
C ASP A 139 -26.39 -7.82 -16.28
N ASP A 140 -27.50 -7.17 -15.97
CA ASP A 140 -28.77 -7.84 -15.63
C ASP A 140 -29.44 -8.56 -16.83
N GLU A 141 -29.00 -8.28 -18.07
CA GLU A 141 -29.63 -8.76 -19.30
C GLU A 141 -29.14 -10.16 -19.76
N GLY A 142 -28.13 -10.73 -19.09
CA GLY A 142 -27.41 -11.94 -19.53
C GLY A 142 -27.80 -13.26 -18.84
N LYS A 143 -29.06 -13.47 -18.41
CA LYS A 143 -29.50 -14.71 -17.70
C LYS A 143 -29.37 -16.03 -18.50
N THR A 144 -28.68 -16.07 -19.64
CA THR A 144 -28.59 -17.24 -20.52
C THR A 144 -27.16 -17.68 -20.88
N SER A 145 -26.11 -16.96 -20.47
CA SER A 145 -24.71 -17.40 -20.62
C SER A 145 -24.13 -17.91 -19.29
N SER A 146 -23.33 -18.98 -19.35
CA SER A 146 -22.65 -19.59 -18.19
C SER A 146 -21.52 -18.73 -17.60
N THR A 147 -21.12 -17.66 -18.28
CA THR A 147 -20.23 -16.61 -17.77
C THR A 147 -21.02 -15.33 -17.57
N PRO A 148 -21.06 -14.77 -16.34
CA PRO A 148 -21.64 -13.46 -16.11
C PRO A 148 -20.78 -12.41 -16.82
N SER A 149 -21.30 -11.79 -17.86
CA SER A 149 -20.70 -10.61 -18.46
C SER A 149 -21.00 -9.40 -17.58
N GLY A 150 -20.00 -8.54 -17.41
CA GLY A 150 -20.17 -7.26 -16.74
C GLY A 150 -19.26 -6.24 -17.37
N LYS A 151 -19.53 -4.97 -17.06
CA LYS A 151 -18.85 -3.82 -17.63
C LYS A 151 -18.19 -2.97 -16.56
N LEU A 152 -17.13 -2.29 -16.94
CA LEU A 152 -16.46 -1.32 -16.08
C LEU A 152 -17.09 0.06 -16.30
N LEU A 153 -17.54 0.67 -15.21
CA LEU A 153 -18.08 2.02 -15.17
C LEU A 153 -17.03 2.95 -14.57
N LYS A 154 -16.63 4.00 -15.30
CA LYS A 154 -15.71 5.01 -14.78
C LYS A 154 -16.39 5.78 -13.65
N VAL A 155 -15.70 5.94 -12.53
CA VAL A 155 -16.14 6.81 -11.44
C VAL A 155 -15.81 8.26 -11.81
N PRO A 156 -16.78 9.18 -11.76
CA PRO A 156 -16.52 10.60 -12.00
C PRO A 156 -15.50 11.18 -11.00
N ASN A 157 -14.45 11.83 -11.49
CA ASN A 157 -13.38 12.45 -10.68
C ASN A 157 -13.77 13.87 -10.20
N GLY A 158 -14.97 14.36 -10.50
CA GLY A 158 -15.38 15.69 -10.03
C GLY A 158 -16.70 16.17 -10.58
N ARG A 159 -17.02 17.43 -10.26
CA ARG A 159 -18.27 18.07 -10.70
C ARG A 159 -18.38 18.11 -12.23
N GLU A 160 -17.27 18.37 -12.92
CA GLU A 160 -17.22 18.46 -14.39
C GLU A 160 -17.60 17.13 -15.04
N ASP A 161 -16.98 16.02 -14.63
CA ASP A 161 -17.30 14.67 -15.10
C ASP A 161 -18.79 14.33 -14.90
N VAL A 162 -19.37 14.69 -13.75
CA VAL A 162 -20.80 14.49 -13.47
C VAL A 162 -21.69 15.30 -14.42
N PHE A 163 -21.29 16.52 -14.78
CA PHE A 163 -22.04 17.34 -15.72
C PHE A 163 -21.97 16.78 -17.14
N GLN A 164 -20.79 16.32 -17.57
CA GLN A 164 -20.55 15.76 -18.91
C GLN A 164 -21.15 14.37 -19.10
N ASP A 165 -21.43 13.62 -18.03
CA ASP A 165 -22.02 12.28 -18.13
C ASP A 165 -23.47 12.34 -18.68
N HIS A 166 -23.67 11.86 -19.91
CA HIS A 166 -24.98 11.80 -20.56
C HIS A 166 -25.84 10.59 -20.14
N GLN A 167 -25.28 9.63 -19.42
CA GLN A 167 -26.01 8.46 -18.91
C GLN A 167 -26.79 8.79 -17.62
N LEU A 168 -26.41 9.86 -16.91
CA LEU A 168 -27.09 10.29 -15.69
C LEU A 168 -28.30 11.17 -15.97
N ASP A 169 -29.45 10.77 -15.43
CA ASP A 169 -30.66 11.59 -15.46
C ASP A 169 -30.52 12.85 -14.57
N PHE A 170 -31.42 13.81 -14.75
CA PHE A 170 -31.36 15.08 -14.02
C PHE A 170 -31.55 14.93 -12.50
N LYS A 171 -32.30 13.91 -12.06
CA LYS A 171 -32.55 13.65 -10.63
C LYS A 171 -31.28 13.10 -9.97
N ALA A 172 -30.60 12.16 -10.63
CA ALA A 172 -29.32 11.58 -10.24
C ALA A 172 -28.23 12.66 -10.18
N LYS A 173 -28.11 13.50 -11.22
CA LYS A 173 -27.17 14.64 -11.22
C LYS A 173 -27.41 15.58 -10.05
N ARG A 174 -28.68 15.92 -9.76
CA ARG A 174 -29.04 16.79 -8.63
C ARG A 174 -28.66 16.16 -7.28
N ALA A 175 -28.96 14.87 -7.08
CA ALA A 175 -28.63 14.14 -5.86
C ALA A 175 -27.10 14.09 -5.65
N LEU A 176 -26.35 13.73 -6.69
CA LEU A 176 -24.89 13.67 -6.65
C LEU A 176 -24.27 15.04 -6.37
N MET A 177 -24.74 16.10 -7.02
CA MET A 177 -24.27 17.47 -6.74
C MET A 177 -24.64 17.98 -5.34
N LYS A 178 -25.71 17.46 -4.71
CA LYS A 178 -26.02 17.74 -3.30
C LYS A 178 -24.98 17.06 -2.40
N PHE A 179 -24.70 15.78 -2.65
CA PHE A 179 -23.71 15.02 -1.89
C PHE A 179 -22.29 15.60 -2.04
N LEU A 180 -21.84 15.89 -3.26
CA LEU A 180 -20.51 16.46 -3.53
C LEU A 180 -20.29 17.83 -2.86
N ARG A 181 -21.36 18.60 -2.65
CA ARG A 181 -21.28 19.84 -1.86
C ARG A 181 -21.15 19.55 -0.38
N PHE A 182 -21.96 18.65 0.16
CA PHE A 182 -21.90 18.22 1.55
C PHE A 182 -20.52 17.65 1.93
N ILE A 183 -20.00 16.68 1.16
CA ILE A 183 -18.76 15.96 1.49
C ILE A 183 -17.52 16.87 1.54
N THR A 184 -17.57 18.03 0.88
CA THR A 184 -16.45 18.98 0.87
C THR A 184 -16.27 19.65 2.24
N GLU A 185 -17.31 19.70 3.08
CA GLU A 185 -17.36 20.39 4.38
C GLU A 185 -18.17 19.56 5.39
N TYR A 186 -18.05 18.23 5.35
CA TYR A 186 -18.89 17.32 6.13
C TYR A 186 -18.63 17.43 7.64
N GLU A 187 -17.39 17.77 8.03
CA GLU A 187 -16.99 17.96 9.43
C GLU A 187 -17.76 19.11 10.09
N GLU A 188 -18.13 20.13 9.33
CA GLU A 188 -18.91 21.28 9.81
C GLU A 188 -20.42 21.04 9.76
N GLN A 189 -20.86 19.93 9.14
CA GLN A 189 -22.27 19.57 8.92
C GLN A 189 -22.68 18.34 9.74
N THR A 190 -22.21 18.26 10.99
CA THR A 190 -22.45 17.13 11.91
C THR A 190 -23.93 16.77 12.04
N GLU A 191 -24.84 17.74 12.03
CA GLU A 191 -26.29 17.54 12.14
C GLU A 191 -26.87 16.65 11.02
N VAL A 192 -26.17 16.52 9.89
CA VAL A 192 -26.60 15.70 8.75
C VAL A 192 -26.22 14.22 8.94
N TRP A 193 -25.06 13.93 9.55
CA TRP A 193 -24.46 12.59 9.52
C TRP A 193 -24.15 11.98 10.89
N ASP A 194 -24.10 12.78 11.96
CA ASP A 194 -23.74 12.34 13.32
C ASP A 194 -24.70 11.26 13.86
N ALA A 195 -26.00 11.48 13.67
CA ALA A 195 -27.04 10.50 14.02
C ALA A 195 -26.99 9.21 13.18
N HIS A 196 -26.25 9.22 12.07
CA HIS A 196 -26.15 8.13 11.10
C HIS A 196 -24.74 7.51 11.06
N ARG A 197 -23.85 7.83 12.00
CA ARG A 197 -22.43 7.38 12.00
C ARG A 197 -22.26 5.89 11.72
N GLN A 198 -23.05 5.06 12.40
CA GLN A 198 -22.98 3.59 12.33
C GLN A 198 -23.87 2.99 11.23
N GLN A 199 -24.65 3.82 10.51
CA GLN A 199 -25.45 3.36 9.38
C GLN A 199 -24.54 2.95 8.22
N PRO A 200 -24.87 1.87 7.47
CA PRO A 200 -24.19 1.55 6.24
C PRO A 200 -24.19 2.74 5.27
N PHE A 201 -23.03 3.05 4.70
CA PHE A 201 -22.87 4.23 3.86
C PHE A 201 -23.82 4.27 2.63
N PRO A 202 -24.09 3.14 1.92
CA PRO A 202 -25.08 3.13 0.84
C PRO A 202 -26.48 3.56 1.28
N ASP A 203 -26.91 3.15 2.49
CA ASP A 203 -28.20 3.50 3.05
C ASP A 203 -28.26 4.99 3.39
N PHE A 204 -27.19 5.53 3.99
CA PHE A 204 -27.05 6.96 4.24
C PHE A 204 -27.16 7.80 2.96
N LEU A 205 -26.51 7.36 1.86
CA LEU A 205 -26.62 8.00 0.55
C LEU A 205 -28.06 7.97 0.00
N ALA A 206 -28.74 6.83 0.13
CA ALA A 206 -30.12 6.65 -0.31
C ALA A 206 -31.09 7.51 0.49
N GLU A 207 -30.92 7.57 1.81
CA GLU A 207 -31.86 8.22 2.73
C GLU A 207 -31.66 9.73 2.80
N GLN A 208 -30.42 10.21 2.98
CA GLN A 208 -30.13 11.64 3.21
C GLN A 208 -29.96 12.44 1.91
N PHE A 209 -29.44 11.79 0.86
CA PHE A 209 -29.11 12.45 -0.41
C PHE A 209 -29.98 11.99 -1.58
N LYS A 210 -30.75 10.91 -1.41
CA LYS A 210 -31.57 10.31 -2.48
C LYS A 210 -30.73 9.89 -3.69
N VAL A 211 -29.50 9.44 -3.45
CA VAL A 211 -28.60 8.94 -4.49
C VAL A 211 -29.12 7.59 -5.01
N PRO A 212 -29.30 7.42 -6.33
CA PRO A 212 -29.74 6.15 -6.93
C PRO A 212 -28.77 5.00 -6.64
N ALA A 213 -29.29 3.77 -6.58
CA ALA A 213 -28.50 2.56 -6.33
C ALA A 213 -27.32 2.39 -7.30
N THR A 214 -27.50 2.77 -8.57
CA THR A 214 -26.46 2.71 -9.61
C THR A 214 -25.25 3.60 -9.32
N LEU A 215 -25.40 4.64 -8.49
CA LEU A 215 -24.33 5.57 -8.11
C LEU A 215 -23.74 5.29 -6.72
N GLN A 216 -24.39 4.42 -5.93
CA GLN A 216 -23.89 4.07 -4.59
C GLN A 216 -22.58 3.29 -4.67
N GLY A 217 -22.48 2.30 -5.57
CA GLY A 217 -21.24 1.55 -5.81
C GLY A 217 -20.05 2.44 -6.18
N PRO A 218 -20.16 3.30 -7.22
CA PRO A 218 -19.15 4.30 -7.57
C PRO A 218 -18.69 5.20 -6.41
N LEU A 219 -19.62 5.69 -5.58
CA LEU A 219 -19.26 6.54 -4.43
C LEU A 219 -18.59 5.74 -3.32
N SER A 220 -19.08 4.54 -3.03
CA SER A 220 -18.47 3.65 -2.02
C SER A 220 -17.07 3.20 -2.42
N ALA A 221 -16.80 3.03 -3.72
CA ALA A 221 -15.47 2.67 -4.23
C ALA A 221 -14.38 3.71 -3.88
N LEU A 222 -14.75 4.99 -3.73
CA LEU A 222 -13.81 6.05 -3.34
C LEU A 222 -13.33 5.90 -1.88
N ALA A 223 -14.06 5.16 -1.05
CA ALA A 223 -13.66 4.89 0.34
C ALA A 223 -12.59 3.79 0.45
N LEU A 224 -12.40 2.96 -0.60
CA LEU A 224 -11.48 1.82 -0.58
C LEU A 224 -11.67 0.88 0.63
N SER A 225 -12.92 0.70 1.06
CA SER A 225 -13.25 -0.07 2.26
C SER A 225 -12.96 -1.56 2.04
N PRO A 226 -12.20 -2.23 2.93
CA PRO A 226 -11.98 -3.67 2.84
C PRO A 226 -13.23 -4.48 3.27
N SER A 227 -14.18 -3.85 3.95
CA SER A 227 -15.39 -4.47 4.48
C SER A 227 -16.52 -4.49 3.44
N SER A 228 -17.53 -5.33 3.65
CA SER A 228 -18.69 -5.36 2.76
C SER A 228 -19.44 -4.02 2.75
N SER A 229 -20.26 -3.81 1.72
CA SER A 229 -21.13 -2.62 1.62
C SER A 229 -22.02 -2.45 2.85
N SER A 230 -22.53 -3.56 3.40
CA SER A 230 -23.37 -3.61 4.60
C SER A 230 -22.61 -3.31 5.90
N GLN A 231 -21.30 -3.52 5.93
CA GLN A 231 -20.45 -3.28 7.11
C GLN A 231 -19.68 -1.94 7.05
N THR A 232 -19.61 -1.32 5.87
CA THR A 232 -18.93 -0.04 5.69
C THR A 232 -19.78 1.09 6.25
N THR A 233 -19.41 1.59 7.43
CA THR A 233 -20.16 2.66 8.12
C THR A 233 -19.97 4.02 7.47
N THR A 234 -20.93 4.92 7.70
CA THR A 234 -20.87 6.31 7.25
C THR A 234 -19.66 7.04 7.85
N GLU A 235 -19.37 6.83 9.13
CA GLU A 235 -18.21 7.41 9.82
C GLU A 235 -16.87 6.95 9.23
N TYR A 236 -16.80 5.70 8.73
CA TYR A 236 -15.61 5.20 8.03
C TYR A 236 -15.45 5.84 6.65
N ALA A 237 -16.55 5.94 5.89
CA ALA A 237 -16.54 6.33 4.48
C ALA A 237 -16.33 7.83 4.26
N LEU A 238 -17.01 8.69 5.02
CA LEU A 238 -16.96 10.16 4.83
C LEU A 238 -15.53 10.74 4.82
N PRO A 239 -14.67 10.53 5.84
CA PRO A 239 -13.31 11.07 5.83
C PRO A 239 -12.47 10.59 4.65
N ARG A 240 -12.65 9.33 4.23
CA ARG A 240 -11.88 8.72 3.13
C ARG A 240 -12.29 9.28 1.77
N ILE A 241 -13.59 9.40 1.53
CA ILE A 241 -14.13 10.01 0.30
C ILE A 241 -13.80 11.50 0.26
N ALA A 242 -13.91 12.21 1.38
CA ALA A 242 -13.53 13.60 1.47
C ALA A 242 -12.04 13.80 1.18
N ARG A 243 -11.15 12.95 1.72
CA ARG A 243 -9.71 12.96 1.41
C ARG A 243 -9.45 12.74 -0.07
N HIS A 244 -10.12 11.76 -0.69
CA HIS A 244 -10.02 11.52 -2.13
C HIS A 244 -10.38 12.78 -2.93
N LEU A 245 -11.60 13.30 -2.75
CA LEU A 245 -12.11 14.43 -3.54
C LEU A 245 -11.33 15.72 -3.30
N ARG A 246 -10.95 16.01 -2.05
CA ARG A 246 -10.16 17.21 -1.72
C ARG A 246 -8.72 17.14 -2.21
N SER A 247 -8.20 15.94 -2.50
CA SER A 247 -6.84 15.78 -3.03
C SER A 247 -6.75 16.06 -4.52
N ILE A 248 -7.88 16.00 -5.24
CA ILE A 248 -7.94 16.29 -6.67
C ILE A 248 -7.58 17.76 -6.91
N GLY A 249 -6.70 18.01 -7.89
CA GLY A 249 -6.29 19.37 -8.24
C GLY A 249 -5.04 19.89 -7.53
N ILE A 250 -4.48 19.15 -6.56
CA ILE A 250 -3.31 19.63 -5.78
C ILE A 250 -2.03 19.66 -6.61
N PHE A 251 -1.77 18.60 -7.38
CA PHE A 251 -0.59 18.51 -8.25
C PHE A 251 -0.89 18.71 -9.74
N GLY A 252 -2.16 18.95 -10.08
CA GLY A 252 -2.61 19.06 -11.46
C GLY A 252 -4.08 18.66 -11.60
N ALA A 253 -4.65 18.91 -12.77
CA ALA A 253 -6.04 18.58 -13.06
C ALA A 253 -6.29 17.07 -12.99
N GLY A 254 -7.47 16.68 -12.51
CA GLY A 254 -8.09 15.37 -12.75
C GLY A 254 -7.53 14.13 -12.04
N PHE A 255 -6.57 14.27 -11.11
CA PHE A 255 -6.16 13.20 -10.20
C PHE A 255 -5.90 13.71 -8.78
N GLY A 256 -6.07 12.84 -7.79
CA GLY A 256 -5.89 13.15 -6.37
C GLY A 256 -4.93 12.24 -5.62
N ALA A 257 -4.36 11.22 -6.26
CA ALA A 257 -3.40 10.32 -5.63
C ALA A 257 -2.22 10.04 -6.56
N VAL A 258 -1.10 9.64 -5.96
CA VAL A 258 0.14 9.30 -6.63
C VAL A 258 0.68 7.97 -6.12
N ILE A 259 1.54 7.34 -6.91
CA ILE A 259 2.34 6.16 -6.51
C ILE A 259 3.82 6.42 -6.78
N PRO A 260 4.74 5.94 -5.93
CA PRO A 260 6.17 5.93 -6.25
C PRO A 260 6.46 4.95 -7.39
N LYS A 261 7.45 5.28 -8.22
CA LYS A 261 8.00 4.31 -9.19
C LYS A 261 8.77 3.18 -8.48
N TRP A 262 8.98 2.09 -9.21
CA TRP A 262 9.87 0.98 -8.85
C TRP A 262 9.44 0.08 -7.68
N GLY A 263 8.14 -0.01 -7.38
CA GLY A 263 7.63 -0.94 -6.36
C GLY A 263 7.03 -0.26 -5.12
N GLY A 264 6.40 0.90 -5.30
CA GLY A 264 5.62 1.56 -4.25
C GLY A 264 6.45 2.04 -3.05
N LEU A 265 5.99 1.74 -1.83
CA LEU A 265 6.60 2.25 -0.60
C LEU A 265 7.94 1.58 -0.25
N ALA A 266 8.31 0.50 -0.96
CA ALA A 266 9.65 -0.09 -0.90
C ALA A 266 10.73 0.96 -1.13
N GLU A 267 10.51 1.84 -2.12
CA GLU A 267 11.49 2.85 -2.52
C GLU A 267 11.63 3.95 -1.46
N ILE A 268 10.53 4.31 -0.80
CA ILE A 268 10.57 5.25 0.33
C ILE A 268 11.36 4.65 1.49
N SER A 269 11.17 3.36 1.79
CA SER A 269 11.94 2.66 2.82
C SER A 269 13.44 2.69 2.50
N GLN A 270 13.82 2.30 1.28
CA GLN A 270 15.21 2.29 0.83
C GLN A 270 15.87 3.67 0.84
N VAL A 271 15.20 4.70 0.31
CA VAL A 271 15.71 6.08 0.31
C VAL A 271 15.86 6.61 1.73
N SER A 272 14.95 6.26 2.64
CA SER A 272 15.03 6.62 4.05
C SER A 272 16.21 5.95 4.75
N CYS A 273 16.42 4.65 4.49
CA CYS A 273 17.58 3.91 4.96
C CYS A 273 18.89 4.51 4.43
N ARG A 274 18.94 4.86 3.14
CA ARG A 274 20.08 5.54 2.52
C ARG A 274 20.38 6.87 3.18
N ALA A 275 19.37 7.69 3.47
CA ALA A 275 19.58 8.98 4.14
C ALA A 275 20.26 8.81 5.50
N CYS A 276 19.86 7.79 6.27
CA CYS A 276 20.49 7.43 7.54
C CYS A 276 21.93 6.91 7.36
N ALA A 277 22.19 6.06 6.35
CA ALA A 277 23.55 5.61 6.05
C ALA A 277 24.49 6.78 5.70
N VAL A 278 23.99 7.73 4.89
CA VAL A 278 24.69 8.98 4.54
C VAL A 278 24.83 9.94 5.74
N GLY A 279 24.08 9.71 6.82
CA GLY A 279 24.23 10.34 8.12
C GLY A 279 25.21 9.64 9.06
N GLY A 280 25.83 8.52 8.65
CA GLY A 280 26.75 7.73 9.46
C GLY A 280 26.14 6.50 10.13
N GLY A 281 24.86 6.18 9.86
CA GLY A 281 24.24 4.95 10.33
C GLY A 281 24.83 3.70 9.65
N VAL A 282 24.93 2.60 10.40
CA VAL A 282 25.44 1.31 9.89
C VAL A 282 24.27 0.36 9.62
N TYR A 283 24.27 -0.24 8.44
CA TYR A 283 23.21 -1.13 7.95
C TYR A 283 23.70 -2.56 7.78
N VAL A 284 22.94 -3.53 8.29
CA VAL A 284 23.27 -4.96 8.16
C VAL A 284 22.01 -5.80 7.90
N LEU A 285 21.86 -6.28 6.67
CA LEU A 285 20.82 -7.24 6.28
C LEU A 285 21.26 -8.68 6.60
N GLY A 286 20.30 -9.61 6.62
CA GLY A 286 20.54 -11.01 6.99
C GLY A 286 20.93 -11.20 8.47
N LYS A 287 20.72 -10.17 9.29
CA LYS A 287 21.16 -10.07 10.68
C LYS A 287 19.98 -9.79 11.59
N GLY A 288 19.58 -10.82 12.35
CA GLY A 288 18.52 -10.70 13.34
C GLY A 288 19.04 -10.65 14.78
N LEU A 289 18.13 -10.34 15.70
CA LEU A 289 18.34 -10.52 17.14
C LEU A 289 18.23 -11.99 17.54
N SER A 290 19.02 -12.40 18.54
CA SER A 290 18.90 -13.73 19.14
C SER A 290 17.52 -13.93 19.78
N SER A 291 16.99 -15.16 19.71
CA SER A 291 15.68 -15.50 20.29
C SER A 291 15.69 -15.60 21.82
N ASP A 292 16.87 -15.75 22.44
CA ASP A 292 17.05 -15.78 23.90
C ASP A 292 17.25 -14.36 24.43
N THR A 293 16.21 -13.53 24.32
CA THR A 293 16.22 -12.14 24.83
C THR A 293 16.18 -12.03 26.35
N THR A 294 16.14 -13.15 27.08
CA THR A 294 16.33 -13.22 28.54
C THR A 294 17.73 -12.81 29.02
N GLU A 295 18.69 -12.61 28.10
CA GLU A 295 20.04 -12.13 28.39
C GLU A 295 20.28 -10.65 28.11
N VAL A 296 19.23 -9.83 27.96
CA VAL A 296 19.44 -8.37 27.89
C VAL A 296 19.93 -7.90 29.25
N ALA A 297 21.20 -7.52 29.32
CA ALA A 297 21.84 -7.04 30.52
C ALA A 297 21.92 -5.51 30.49
N THR A 298 21.34 -4.84 31.48
CA THR A 298 21.52 -3.41 31.68
C THR A 298 22.94 -3.16 32.20
N THR A 299 23.70 -2.36 31.46
CA THR A 299 25.05 -1.91 31.82
C THR A 299 25.03 -0.40 32.08
N GLU A 300 26.12 0.16 32.61
CA GLU A 300 26.25 1.63 32.77
C GLU A 300 26.13 2.37 31.43
N ASP A 301 26.48 1.71 30.33
CA ASP A 301 26.51 2.28 28.97
C ASP A 301 25.23 2.01 28.14
N GLY A 302 24.26 1.26 28.70
CA GLY A 302 23.00 0.90 28.03
C GLY A 302 22.67 -0.59 28.09
N LEU A 303 21.77 -1.04 27.22
CA LEU A 303 21.31 -2.42 27.10
C LEU A 303 22.28 -3.24 26.24
N LYS A 304 22.88 -4.29 26.81
CA LYS A 304 23.71 -5.26 26.08
C LYS A 304 22.85 -6.43 25.59
N LEU A 305 22.98 -6.79 24.32
CA LEU A 305 22.21 -7.87 23.68
C LEU A 305 23.05 -8.63 22.64
N HIS A 306 22.58 -9.82 22.26
CA HIS A 306 23.25 -10.68 21.28
C HIS A 306 22.48 -10.78 19.96
N LEU A 307 23.23 -10.74 18.86
CA LEU A 307 22.74 -11.00 17.52
C LEU A 307 22.71 -12.52 17.25
N LYS A 308 22.02 -12.97 16.19
CA LYS A 308 21.83 -14.41 15.93
C LYS A 308 23.11 -15.23 15.72
N ASP A 309 24.21 -14.59 15.35
CA ASP A 309 25.51 -15.22 15.18
C ASP A 309 26.42 -15.10 16.41
N GLY A 310 25.90 -14.57 17.52
CA GLY A 310 26.59 -14.49 18.81
C GLY A 310 27.35 -13.19 19.06
N GLU A 311 27.44 -12.27 18.09
CA GLU A 311 28.05 -10.96 18.32
C GLU A 311 27.23 -10.16 19.37
N ALA A 312 27.92 -9.53 20.31
CA ALA A 312 27.30 -8.71 21.35
C ALA A 312 27.35 -7.22 21.00
N VAL A 313 26.24 -6.50 21.15
CA VAL A 313 26.16 -5.04 20.98
C VAL A 313 25.55 -4.38 22.20
N THR A 314 25.99 -3.17 22.54
CA THR A 314 25.40 -2.34 23.59
C THR A 314 24.69 -1.14 22.97
N THR A 315 23.47 -0.82 23.41
CA THR A 315 22.70 0.30 22.88
C THR A 315 21.89 1.02 23.94
N LYS A 316 21.71 2.33 23.80
CA LYS A 316 20.86 3.13 24.71
C LYS A 316 19.38 3.00 24.40
N TRP A 317 19.02 2.83 23.13
CA TRP A 317 17.66 2.65 22.66
C TRP A 317 17.57 1.46 21.71
N ILE A 318 16.48 0.70 21.79
CA ILE A 318 16.12 -0.32 20.82
C ILE A 318 14.76 0.04 20.25
N VAL A 319 14.65 0.06 18.92
CA VAL A 319 13.38 0.24 18.23
C VAL A 319 13.15 -0.92 17.29
N GLY A 320 12.00 -1.56 17.41
CA GLY A 320 11.62 -2.70 16.58
C GLY A 320 10.67 -3.57 17.37
N GLY A 321 10.12 -4.63 16.76
CA GLY A 321 8.96 -5.27 17.36
C GLY A 321 7.70 -4.48 16.99
N LEU A 322 6.76 -5.17 16.36
CA LEU A 322 5.36 -4.78 16.32
C LEU A 322 4.70 -5.25 17.62
N GLU A 323 3.83 -4.42 18.20
CA GLU A 323 2.95 -4.89 19.26
C GLU A 323 2.08 -6.05 18.75
N ALA A 324 1.62 -6.91 19.66
CA ALA A 324 0.74 -8.01 19.31
C ALA A 324 -0.56 -7.45 18.72
N ALA A 325 -0.72 -7.53 17.40
CA ALA A 325 -1.95 -7.15 16.73
C ALA A 325 -3.02 -8.24 16.92
N GLU A 326 -4.29 -7.85 16.75
CA GLU A 326 -5.33 -8.82 16.44
C GLU A 326 -4.95 -9.63 15.18
N LYS A 327 -5.43 -10.87 15.08
CA LYS A 327 -5.20 -11.75 13.92
C LYS A 327 -6.00 -11.28 12.70
N THR A 328 -5.79 -10.04 12.26
CA THR A 328 -6.32 -9.54 11.00
C THR A 328 -5.40 -9.99 9.87
N SER A 329 -6.01 -10.56 8.84
CA SER A 329 -5.31 -11.04 7.66
C SER A 329 -6.16 -10.78 6.42
N CYS A 330 -5.50 -10.72 5.27
CA CYS A 330 -6.14 -10.49 3.98
C CYS A 330 -5.45 -11.34 2.91
N CYS A 331 -6.16 -11.61 1.82
CA CYS A 331 -5.58 -12.24 0.65
C CYS A 331 -5.14 -11.16 -0.35
N ARG A 332 -3.95 -11.35 -0.92
CA ARG A 332 -3.39 -10.51 -1.97
C ARG A 332 -2.93 -11.36 -3.16
N SER A 333 -2.91 -10.73 -4.32
CA SER A 333 -2.40 -11.30 -5.57
C SER A 333 -1.64 -10.22 -6.34
N THR A 334 -0.47 -10.57 -6.85
CA THR A 334 0.31 -9.77 -7.80
C THR A 334 0.35 -10.51 -9.13
N THR A 335 -0.34 -9.99 -10.13
CA THR A 335 -0.55 -10.68 -11.40
C THR A 335 0.04 -9.88 -12.55
N VAL A 336 0.97 -10.46 -13.30
CA VAL A 336 1.55 -9.87 -14.51
C VAL A 336 0.69 -10.25 -15.71
N VAL A 337 0.31 -9.27 -16.53
CA VAL A 337 -0.58 -9.46 -17.70
C VAL A 337 0.13 -9.03 -18.98
N SER A 338 -0.08 -9.76 -20.07
CA SER A 338 0.52 -9.57 -21.40
C SER A 338 -0.04 -8.38 -22.22
N SER A 339 -0.68 -7.43 -21.55
CA SER A 339 -1.31 -6.27 -22.20
C SER A 339 -1.03 -5.01 -21.39
N ALA A 340 -0.91 -3.89 -22.10
CA ALA A 340 -0.83 -2.58 -21.47
C ALA A 340 -2.16 -2.11 -20.86
N LEU A 341 -3.29 -2.79 -21.18
CA LEU A 341 -4.64 -2.42 -20.75
C LEU A 341 -4.96 -0.92 -20.93
N ALA A 342 -4.48 -0.33 -22.04
CA ALA A 342 -4.53 1.11 -22.32
C ALA A 342 -5.90 1.79 -22.10
N PRO A 343 -7.07 1.17 -22.39
CA PRO A 343 -8.37 1.77 -22.13
C PRO A 343 -8.64 2.13 -20.65
N LEU A 344 -7.92 1.50 -19.71
CA LEU A 344 -8.04 1.79 -18.28
C LEU A 344 -7.26 3.01 -17.83
N PHE A 345 -6.45 3.59 -18.71
CA PHE A 345 -5.60 4.77 -18.45
C PHE A 345 -5.98 5.94 -19.37
N PRO A 346 -7.24 6.39 -19.38
CA PRO A 346 -7.62 7.54 -20.20
C PRO A 346 -6.79 8.76 -19.77
N PRO A 347 -6.28 9.58 -20.72
CA PRO A 347 -5.60 10.82 -20.41
C PRO A 347 -6.44 11.71 -19.49
N ILE A 348 -5.77 12.35 -18.53
CA ILE A 348 -6.46 13.12 -17.50
C ILE A 348 -6.92 14.49 -18.02
N ALA A 349 -6.20 15.05 -18.98
CA ALA A 349 -6.52 16.28 -19.68
C ALA A 349 -6.03 16.20 -21.13
N GLU A 350 -6.47 17.15 -21.96
CA GLU A 350 -5.96 17.31 -23.33
C GLU A 350 -4.43 17.50 -23.28
N GLU A 351 -3.70 16.74 -24.10
CA GLU A 351 -2.22 16.71 -24.16
C GLU A 351 -1.49 16.23 -22.88
N ALA A 352 -2.20 15.81 -21.83
CA ALA A 352 -1.56 15.21 -20.66
C ALA A 352 -1.12 13.75 -20.94
N PRO A 353 0.01 13.30 -20.37
CA PRO A 353 0.38 11.89 -20.44
C PRO A 353 -0.68 11.02 -19.77
N ALA A 354 -0.76 9.75 -20.20
CA ALA A 354 -1.62 8.77 -19.54
C ALA A 354 -1.20 8.61 -18.07
N PRO A 355 -2.17 8.42 -17.15
CA PRO A 355 -1.85 8.07 -15.77
C PRO A 355 -1.15 6.72 -15.71
N ALA A 356 -0.25 6.54 -14.74
CA ALA A 356 0.50 5.30 -14.62
C ALA A 356 -0.26 4.21 -13.87
N SER A 357 -1.32 4.57 -13.13
CA SER A 357 -2.12 3.65 -12.33
C SER A 357 -3.62 3.93 -12.43
N ALA A 358 -4.41 2.88 -12.33
CA ALA A 358 -5.87 2.91 -12.25
C ALA A 358 -6.36 2.01 -11.11
N VAL A 359 -7.51 2.35 -10.54
CA VAL A 359 -8.16 1.58 -9.47
C VAL A 359 -9.43 0.95 -10.01
N VAL A 360 -9.58 -0.36 -9.86
CA VAL A 360 -10.82 -1.08 -10.17
C VAL A 360 -11.38 -1.68 -8.89
N VAL A 361 -12.66 -1.44 -8.64
CA VAL A 361 -13.39 -2.00 -7.50
C VAL A 361 -14.49 -2.92 -7.99
N PHE A 362 -14.51 -4.14 -7.45
CA PHE A 362 -15.62 -5.08 -7.55
C PHE A 362 -16.41 -4.96 -6.24
N PRO A 363 -17.58 -4.30 -6.22
CA PRO A 363 -18.37 -4.11 -5.00
C PRO A 363 -18.85 -5.44 -4.42
N SER A 364 -19.21 -5.44 -3.15
CA SER A 364 -19.89 -6.59 -2.53
C SER A 364 -21.12 -7.01 -3.34
N GLY A 365 -21.28 -8.33 -3.51
CA GLY A 365 -22.36 -8.92 -4.30
C GLY A 365 -22.16 -8.88 -5.83
N SER A 366 -21.15 -8.18 -6.34
CA SER A 366 -20.86 -8.14 -7.79
C SER A 366 -20.24 -9.43 -8.32
N LEU A 367 -19.60 -10.20 -7.44
CA LEU A 367 -19.06 -11.53 -7.72
C LEU A 367 -19.67 -12.54 -6.74
N LYS A 368 -19.75 -13.79 -7.15
CA LYS A 368 -20.22 -14.93 -6.33
C LYS A 368 -19.21 -16.06 -6.41
N LEU A 369 -19.03 -16.83 -5.35
CA LEU A 369 -18.29 -18.09 -5.37
C LEU A 369 -19.26 -19.27 -5.25
N ASP A 370 -18.89 -20.41 -5.79
CA ASP A 370 -19.74 -21.60 -5.76
C ASP A 370 -19.94 -22.06 -4.31
N GLY A 371 -21.20 -22.24 -3.90
CA GLY A 371 -21.54 -22.67 -2.54
C GLY A 371 -21.47 -21.58 -1.47
N GLU A 372 -21.44 -20.29 -1.85
CA GLU A 372 -21.62 -19.17 -0.92
C GLU A 372 -22.91 -18.39 -1.18
N ASP A 373 -23.76 -18.36 -0.17
CA ASP A 373 -24.97 -17.53 -0.12
C ASP A 373 -24.75 -16.21 0.65
N GLU A 374 -23.61 -16.06 1.34
CA GLU A 374 -23.24 -14.86 2.09
C GLU A 374 -22.67 -13.75 1.18
N GLU A 375 -22.82 -12.50 1.62
CA GLU A 375 -22.28 -11.34 0.90
C GLU A 375 -20.75 -11.33 0.99
N LEU A 376 -20.09 -11.57 -0.14
CA LEU A 376 -18.64 -11.49 -0.26
C LEU A 376 -18.13 -10.05 -0.05
N PRO A 377 -16.96 -9.86 0.59
CA PRO A 377 -16.32 -8.55 0.66
C PRO A 377 -15.88 -8.06 -0.73
N PRO A 378 -15.65 -6.75 -0.90
CA PRO A 378 -15.20 -6.21 -2.17
C PRO A 378 -13.80 -6.73 -2.55
N VAL A 379 -13.52 -6.69 -3.86
CA VAL A 379 -12.16 -6.85 -4.39
C VAL A 379 -11.69 -5.52 -4.95
N HIS A 380 -10.48 -5.12 -4.56
CA HIS A 380 -9.81 -3.95 -5.11
C HIS A 380 -8.66 -4.44 -5.98
N ILE A 381 -8.50 -3.86 -7.16
CA ILE A 381 -7.38 -4.13 -8.07
C ILE A 381 -6.74 -2.80 -8.43
N PHE A 382 -5.48 -2.62 -8.03
CA PHE A 382 -4.63 -1.54 -8.54
C PHE A 382 -3.89 -2.02 -9.77
N ILE A 383 -4.04 -1.29 -10.85
CA ILE A 383 -3.49 -1.64 -12.17
C ILE A 383 -2.35 -0.69 -12.42
N HIS A 384 -1.12 -1.20 -12.43
CA HIS A 384 0.08 -0.42 -12.68
C HIS A 384 0.55 -0.69 -14.11
N SER A 385 0.65 0.38 -14.90
CA SER A 385 1.23 0.34 -16.25
C SER A 385 2.75 0.16 -16.20
N SER A 386 3.37 -0.16 -17.34
CA SER A 386 4.84 -0.25 -17.43
C SER A 386 5.58 1.05 -17.09
N ASP A 387 4.90 2.21 -17.11
CA ASP A 387 5.51 3.51 -16.81
C ASP A 387 5.96 3.63 -15.35
N THR A 388 5.40 2.80 -14.45
CA THR A 388 5.84 2.68 -13.06
C THR A 388 7.25 2.10 -12.94
N GLY A 389 7.77 1.48 -14.00
CA GLY A 389 9.04 0.76 -14.01
C GLY A 389 8.98 -0.62 -13.35
N GLU A 390 7.78 -1.09 -12.97
CA GLU A 390 7.61 -2.37 -12.28
C GLU A 390 7.50 -3.56 -13.24
N CYS A 391 7.28 -3.33 -14.53
CA CYS A 391 7.30 -4.36 -15.57
C CYS A 391 7.71 -3.81 -16.94
N PRO A 392 8.09 -4.68 -17.91
CA PRO A 392 8.40 -4.27 -19.28
C PRO A 392 7.22 -3.61 -20.02
N SER A 393 7.53 -2.80 -21.04
CA SER A 393 6.52 -2.19 -21.91
C SER A 393 5.63 -3.22 -22.59
N GLY A 394 4.34 -2.89 -22.72
CA GLY A 394 3.32 -3.79 -23.27
C GLY A 394 2.72 -4.75 -22.24
N GLN A 395 3.16 -4.70 -20.99
CA GLN A 395 2.61 -5.43 -19.86
C GLN A 395 2.09 -4.46 -18.80
N CYS A 396 1.28 -4.98 -17.89
CA CYS A 396 0.86 -4.30 -16.67
C CYS A 396 0.89 -5.27 -15.49
N ILE A 397 0.87 -4.73 -14.27
CA ILE A 397 0.72 -5.51 -13.04
C ILE A 397 -0.63 -5.19 -12.41
N LEU A 398 -1.34 -6.24 -12.02
CA LEU A 398 -2.58 -6.17 -11.26
C LEU A 398 -2.28 -6.57 -9.81
N TYR A 399 -2.41 -5.61 -8.91
CA TYR A 399 -2.32 -5.84 -7.48
C TYR A 399 -3.72 -5.93 -6.88
N SER A 400 -4.17 -7.16 -6.64
CA SER A 400 -5.52 -7.46 -6.19
C SER A 400 -5.54 -7.73 -4.69
N PHE A 401 -6.59 -7.25 -4.01
CA PHE A 401 -6.76 -7.34 -2.56
C PHE A 401 -8.22 -7.67 -2.20
N THR A 402 -8.40 -8.52 -1.18
CA THR A 402 -9.67 -8.71 -0.49
C THR A 402 -9.45 -9.04 0.99
N SER A 403 -10.38 -8.63 1.85
CA SER A 403 -10.35 -8.94 3.28
C SER A 403 -10.72 -10.39 3.59
N LEU A 404 -11.26 -11.13 2.62
CA LEU A 404 -11.53 -12.56 2.77
C LEU A 404 -10.20 -13.32 2.87
N SER A 405 -9.84 -13.72 4.08
CA SER A 405 -8.54 -14.34 4.38
C SER A 405 -8.49 -15.85 4.19
N SER A 406 -9.62 -16.52 3.95
CA SER A 406 -9.64 -17.97 3.68
C SER A 406 -9.06 -18.30 2.29
N GLU A 407 -8.85 -19.57 1.98
CA GLU A 407 -8.42 -20.00 0.62
C GLU A 407 -9.39 -19.52 -0.48
N LYS A 408 -10.68 -19.37 -0.14
CA LYS A 408 -11.68 -18.78 -1.04
C LYS A 408 -11.37 -17.33 -1.41
N GLY A 409 -10.61 -16.61 -0.58
CA GLY A 409 -10.08 -15.29 -0.91
C GLY A 409 -9.25 -15.32 -2.21
N PHE A 410 -8.39 -16.32 -2.37
CA PHE A 410 -7.60 -16.48 -3.60
C PHE A 410 -8.47 -16.80 -4.82
N ASP A 411 -9.51 -17.62 -4.66
CA ASP A 411 -10.49 -17.90 -5.70
C ASP A 411 -11.25 -16.63 -6.12
N LEU A 412 -11.63 -15.80 -5.15
CA LEU A 412 -12.29 -14.52 -5.38
C LEU A 412 -11.39 -13.56 -6.16
N LEU A 413 -10.12 -13.43 -5.77
CA LEU A 413 -9.14 -12.60 -6.48
C LEU A 413 -8.92 -13.08 -7.92
N LYS A 414 -8.84 -14.40 -8.13
CA LYS A 414 -8.71 -14.99 -9.47
C LYS A 414 -9.95 -14.73 -10.31
N LYS A 415 -11.15 -14.87 -9.74
CA LYS A 415 -12.41 -14.58 -10.41
C LYS A 415 -12.54 -13.10 -10.81
N ALA A 416 -12.17 -12.19 -9.91
CA ALA A 416 -12.14 -10.75 -10.19
C ALA A 416 -11.14 -10.39 -11.28
N THR A 417 -9.94 -10.99 -11.24
CA THR A 417 -8.91 -10.80 -12.28
C THR A 417 -9.43 -11.23 -13.66
N ASN A 418 -10.03 -12.43 -13.76
CA ASN A 418 -10.59 -12.93 -15.02
C ASN A 418 -11.75 -12.06 -15.52
N ALA A 419 -12.64 -11.60 -14.62
CA ALA A 419 -13.73 -10.70 -14.96
C ALA A 419 -13.22 -9.35 -15.48
N LEU A 420 -12.22 -8.76 -14.81
CA LEU A 420 -11.55 -7.54 -15.27
C LEU A 420 -10.99 -7.71 -16.68
N LEU A 421 -10.22 -8.77 -16.93
CA LEU A 421 -9.61 -9.02 -18.23
C LEU A 421 -10.66 -9.24 -19.34
N ALA A 422 -11.77 -9.90 -19.03
CA ALA A 422 -12.87 -10.11 -19.98
C ALA A 422 -13.69 -8.83 -20.27
N SER A 423 -13.75 -7.89 -19.32
CA SER A 423 -14.48 -6.63 -19.48
C SER A 423 -13.71 -5.55 -20.26
N VAL A 424 -12.44 -5.78 -20.59
CA VAL A 424 -11.58 -4.79 -21.25
C VAL A 424 -11.34 -5.22 -22.70
N GLU A 425 -11.96 -4.49 -23.62
CA GLU A 425 -11.86 -4.75 -25.06
C GLU A 425 -10.50 -4.29 -25.62
N VAL A 426 -9.52 -5.20 -25.61
CA VAL A 426 -8.19 -4.99 -26.19
C VAL A 426 -7.76 -6.17 -27.06
N SER A 427 -6.96 -5.89 -28.10
CA SER A 427 -6.42 -6.89 -29.01
C SER A 427 -4.89 -6.80 -29.06
N PRO A 428 -4.15 -7.92 -28.89
CA PRO A 428 -4.64 -9.27 -28.57
C PRO A 428 -5.30 -9.34 -27.18
N GLU A 429 -6.10 -10.39 -26.96
CA GLU A 429 -6.76 -10.61 -25.67
C GLU A 429 -5.70 -10.72 -24.55
N PRO A 430 -5.94 -10.07 -23.39
CA PRO A 430 -4.97 -10.05 -22.31
C PRO A 430 -4.90 -11.42 -21.64
N THR A 431 -3.69 -11.91 -21.40
CA THR A 431 -3.43 -13.19 -20.73
C THR A 431 -2.56 -13.00 -19.48
N VAL A 432 -2.79 -13.84 -18.48
CA VAL A 432 -1.98 -13.86 -17.26
C VAL A 432 -0.65 -14.58 -17.55
N LEU A 433 0.45 -13.88 -17.33
CA LEU A 433 1.81 -14.39 -17.50
C LEU A 433 2.37 -15.01 -16.21
N LEU A 434 2.03 -14.42 -15.06
CA LEU A 434 2.44 -14.86 -13.73
C LEU A 434 1.41 -14.37 -12.71
N SER A 435 1.16 -15.18 -11.69
CA SER A 435 0.40 -14.78 -10.50
C SER A 435 1.13 -15.21 -9.24
N LEU A 436 1.42 -14.25 -8.37
CA LEU A 436 1.95 -14.45 -7.02
C LEU A 436 0.82 -14.17 -6.02
N GLN A 437 0.33 -15.21 -5.34
CA GLN A 437 -0.72 -15.10 -4.33
C GLN A 437 -0.14 -15.33 -2.93
N TYR A 438 -0.62 -14.57 -1.95
CA TYR A 438 -0.18 -14.71 -0.56
C TYR A 438 -1.22 -14.13 0.39
N ARG A 439 -1.24 -14.65 1.61
CA ARG A 439 -1.98 -14.05 2.71
C ARG A 439 -1.05 -13.14 3.48
N GLN A 440 -1.43 -11.87 3.64
CA GLN A 440 -0.72 -10.91 4.48
C GLN A 440 -1.45 -10.79 5.82
N ARG A 441 -0.69 -10.69 6.90
CA ARG A 441 -1.20 -10.42 8.25
C ARG A 441 -0.77 -9.03 8.68
N ALA A 442 -1.64 -8.31 9.39
CA ALA A 442 -1.28 -7.01 10.00
C ALA A 442 -0.12 -7.17 11.00
N SER A 443 0.02 -8.40 11.51
CA SER A 443 1.20 -8.84 12.25
C SER A 443 1.38 -10.34 12.00
N ALA A 444 2.55 -10.74 11.52
CA ALA A 444 3.08 -12.05 11.88
C ALA A 444 4.59 -12.06 11.84
N GLY A 445 5.14 -12.67 12.88
CA GLY A 445 6.56 -12.95 13.02
C GLY A 445 6.94 -12.90 14.49
N LYS A 446 7.79 -13.85 14.91
CA LYS A 446 8.65 -13.64 16.08
C LYS A 446 9.68 -12.58 15.71
N GLU A 447 9.27 -11.33 15.49
CA GLU A 447 10.18 -10.22 15.76
C GLU A 447 10.66 -10.48 17.20
N ALA A 448 11.98 -10.53 17.39
CA ALA A 448 12.54 -10.97 18.66
C ALA A 448 11.80 -10.27 19.78
N ARG A 449 11.24 -11.03 20.73
CA ARG A 449 10.48 -10.46 21.84
C ARG A 449 11.45 -9.59 22.60
N LEU A 450 11.46 -8.30 22.27
CA LEU A 450 12.30 -7.36 22.97
C LEU A 450 11.83 -7.34 24.42
N PRO A 451 12.73 -7.16 25.39
CA PRO A 451 12.32 -7.07 26.79
C PRO A 451 11.34 -5.91 27.00
N ALA A 452 10.55 -5.99 28.06
CA ALA A 452 9.76 -4.86 28.51
C ALA A 452 10.68 -3.92 29.29
N ASP A 453 11.21 -2.91 28.62
CA ASP A 453 12.12 -1.90 29.15
C ASP A 453 11.71 -0.52 28.59
N GLU A 454 11.88 0.55 29.35
CA GLU A 454 11.56 1.92 28.92
C GLU A 454 12.42 2.36 27.72
N GLN A 455 13.61 1.77 27.56
CA GLN A 455 14.53 2.01 26.45
C GLN A 455 14.23 1.16 25.20
N VAL A 456 13.18 0.34 25.26
CA VAL A 456 12.69 -0.48 24.14
C VAL A 456 11.38 0.09 23.63
N LEU A 457 11.41 0.66 22.43
CA LEU A 457 10.25 1.26 21.78
C LEU A 457 9.73 0.32 20.68
N ARG A 458 8.42 0.16 20.61
CA ARG A 458 7.73 -0.64 19.59
C ARG A 458 6.81 0.24 18.77
N PHE A 459 6.64 -0.13 17.52
CA PHE A 459 5.62 0.50 16.69
C PHE A 459 4.31 -0.25 16.85
N PRO A 460 3.17 0.47 16.86
CA PRO A 460 1.89 -0.19 16.67
C PRO A 460 1.86 -0.81 15.26
N PRO A 461 1.13 -1.93 15.07
CA PRO A 461 0.94 -2.55 13.76
C PRO A 461 0.48 -1.54 12.71
N PRO A 462 1.11 -1.49 11.52
CA PRO A 462 0.69 -0.58 10.47
C PRO A 462 -0.72 -0.95 9.98
N PRO A 463 -1.57 0.04 9.61
CA PRO A 463 -2.85 -0.24 8.98
C PRO A 463 -2.67 -1.02 7.67
N MET A 464 -3.53 -2.02 7.42
CA MET A 464 -3.59 -2.73 6.13
C MET A 464 -4.46 -2.01 5.09
N ASP A 465 -4.58 -0.69 5.19
CA ASP A 465 -5.37 0.13 4.27
C ASP A 465 -4.72 0.15 2.88
N LEU A 466 -5.53 0.34 1.84
CA LEU A 466 -5.07 0.40 0.44
C LEU A 466 -4.52 1.78 0.05
N ALA A 467 -4.70 2.78 0.91
CA ALA A 467 -4.09 4.09 0.79
C ALA A 467 -3.19 4.33 2.00
N PHE A 468 -2.09 5.05 1.79
CA PHE A 468 -1.18 5.40 2.87
C PHE A 468 -1.89 6.22 3.97
N ASP A 469 -1.79 5.74 5.20
CA ASP A 469 -2.36 6.37 6.39
C ASP A 469 -1.30 7.23 7.10
N ASP A 470 -1.61 8.51 7.32
CA ASP A 470 -0.70 9.44 7.97
C ASP A 470 -0.47 9.11 9.47
N VAL A 471 -1.28 8.23 10.08
CA VAL A 471 -1.03 7.71 11.43
C VAL A 471 0.34 7.07 11.57
N ILE A 472 0.87 6.48 10.47
CA ILE A 472 2.22 5.91 10.41
C ILE A 472 3.26 6.97 10.79
N LEU A 473 3.10 8.20 10.30
CA LEU A 473 4.01 9.31 10.59
C LEU A 473 3.85 9.82 12.02
N ASP A 474 2.62 9.83 12.53
CA ASP A 474 2.35 10.23 13.91
C ASP A 474 3.01 9.23 14.89
N ASN A 475 2.94 7.92 14.61
CA ASN A 475 3.64 6.86 15.36
C ASN A 475 5.17 7.02 15.30
N VAL A 476 5.74 7.27 14.11
CA VAL A 476 7.19 7.48 13.94
C VAL A 476 7.66 8.73 14.69
N LYS A 477 6.86 9.80 14.64
CA LYS A 477 7.16 11.06 15.33
C LYS A 477 7.16 10.89 16.85
N GLU A 478 6.28 10.09 17.41
CA GLU A 478 6.25 9.77 18.84
C GLU A 478 7.54 9.07 19.28
N VAL A 479 7.92 7.99 18.59
CA VAL A 479 9.17 7.27 18.86
C VAL A 479 10.41 8.15 18.66
N TRP A 480 10.42 8.97 17.61
CA TRP A 480 11.51 9.92 17.35
C TRP A 480 11.67 10.91 18.51
N ARG A 481 10.58 11.47 19.07
CA ARG A 481 10.66 12.40 20.21
C ARG A 481 11.29 11.75 21.44
N CYS A 482 10.94 10.52 21.76
CA CYS A 482 11.52 9.78 22.88
C CYS A 482 13.05 9.66 22.77
N ILE A 483 13.56 9.41 21.56
CA ILE A 483 14.99 9.18 21.31
C ILE A 483 15.77 10.49 21.15
N ALA A 484 15.16 11.47 20.48
CA ALA A 484 15.83 12.70 20.09
C ALA A 484 15.83 13.73 21.23
N GLY A 485 14.80 13.74 22.08
CA GLY A 485 14.60 14.71 23.15
C GLY A 485 14.00 16.04 22.66
N ASP A 486 13.70 16.93 23.61
CA ASP A 486 12.95 18.18 23.33
C ASP A 486 13.75 19.21 22.50
N ASP A 487 15.08 19.15 22.53
CA ASP A 487 15.98 20.07 21.82
C ASP A 487 16.29 19.64 20.37
N ALA A 488 15.69 18.55 19.88
CA ALA A 488 16.04 17.93 18.59
C ALA A 488 15.53 18.64 17.33
N GLY A 489 14.90 19.81 17.47
CA GLY A 489 14.33 20.56 16.35
C GLY A 489 12.99 20.00 15.85
N GLU A 490 12.70 20.18 14.57
CA GLU A 490 11.43 19.76 13.97
C GLU A 490 11.53 18.39 13.26
N PHE A 491 10.52 17.56 13.46
CA PHE A 491 10.44 16.22 12.88
C PHE A 491 10.49 16.25 11.33
N LEU A 492 11.48 15.56 10.75
CA LEU A 492 11.69 15.44 9.31
C LEU A 492 11.84 16.80 8.58
N VAL A 493 12.40 17.81 9.24
CA VAL A 493 12.70 19.11 8.63
C VAL A 493 14.21 19.29 8.55
N PHE A 494 14.76 19.26 7.34
CA PHE A 494 16.19 19.32 7.10
C PHE A 494 16.57 20.52 6.21
N GLN A 495 17.66 21.19 6.60
CA GLN A 495 18.32 22.18 5.76
C GLN A 495 18.97 21.52 4.55
N ASP A 496 19.25 22.28 3.50
CA ASP A 496 20.11 21.77 2.44
C ASP A 496 21.51 21.52 3.01
N ARG A 497 22.15 20.40 2.63
CA ARG A 497 23.58 20.24 2.93
C ARG A 497 24.26 21.34 2.13
N GLU A 498 24.99 22.23 2.80
CA GLU A 498 25.80 23.23 2.12
C GLU A 498 26.60 22.51 1.03
N VAL A 499 26.48 22.99 -0.21
CA VAL A 499 27.42 22.64 -1.26
C VAL A 499 28.75 23.10 -0.67
N TYR A 500 29.67 22.18 -0.39
CA TYR A 500 31.03 22.57 -0.10
C TYR A 500 31.43 23.49 -1.27
N ASP A 501 31.60 24.78 -1.00
CA ASP A 501 32.28 25.66 -1.93
C ASP A 501 33.64 24.99 -2.14
N ASP A 502 33.95 24.62 -3.39
CA ASP A 502 35.21 24.00 -3.84
C ASP A 502 36.42 24.97 -3.68
N ASP A 503 36.36 25.89 -2.72
CA ASP A 503 37.34 26.93 -2.42
C ASP A 503 37.81 26.83 -0.95
N GLU A 504 38.36 25.67 -0.55
CA GLU A 504 39.37 25.59 0.53
C GLU A 504 40.55 24.68 0.16
#